data_AF-A0A9X1UP11-F1
#
_entry.id   AF-A0A9X1UP11-F1
#
_cell.length_a   1.000
_cell.length_b   1.000
_cell.length_c   1.000
_cell.angle_alpha   90.00
_cell.angle_beta   90.00
_cell.angle_gamma   90.00
#
_symmetry.space_group_name_H-M   'P 1'
#
loop_
_entity.id
_entity.type
_entity.pdbx_description
1 polymer ?
#
loop_
_entity_poly.entity_id
_entity_poly.type
_entity_poly.pdbx_seq_one_letter_code
_entity_poly.pdbx_strand_id
1 'polypeptide(L)'
;MEVSTEALVGMLCEVEAEDPIDYADLPFGEQELRRLVMSSLVERHLAVEDSMSVSDIQAMYLLSTAKLVLENTVLHARLLLLQGQHVDVQALLAPFTLKGKK
;
A
#
# COMPACT_ATOMS: atom_id res chain seq x y z
N MET A 1 -13.44 -9.29 12.18
CA MET A 1 -13.96 -8.31 11.19
C MET A 1 -15.02 -8.98 10.29
N GLU A 2 -16.23 -8.41 10.12
CA GLU A 2 -17.33 -9.03 9.32
C GLU A 2 -17.35 -8.62 7.83
N VAL A 3 -16.24 -8.11 7.29
CA VAL A 3 -16.15 -7.72 5.87
C VAL A 3 -15.47 -8.84 5.09
N SER A 4 -16.11 -9.31 4.02
CA SER A 4 -15.52 -10.32 3.13
C SER A 4 -14.30 -9.76 2.39
N THR A 5 -13.35 -10.62 2.06
CA THR A 5 -12.17 -10.24 1.27
C THR A 5 -12.58 -9.60 -0.06
N GLU A 6 -13.62 -10.13 -0.70
CA GLU A 6 -14.19 -9.62 -1.95
C GLU A 6 -14.71 -8.19 -1.82
N ALA A 7 -15.38 -7.88 -0.70
CA ALA A 7 -15.82 -6.51 -0.43
C ALA A 7 -14.62 -5.57 -0.21
N LEU A 8 -13.59 -6.01 0.52
CA LEU A 8 -12.37 -5.22 0.70
C LEU A 8 -11.60 -5.02 -0.62
N VAL A 9 -11.58 -6.02 -1.51
CA VAL A 9 -11.01 -5.87 -2.86
C VAL A 9 -11.81 -4.85 -3.67
N GLY A 10 -13.15 -4.88 -3.59
CA GLY A 10 -13.99 -3.85 -4.21
C GLY A 10 -13.66 -2.45 -3.72
N MET A 11 -13.52 -2.27 -2.41
CA MET A 11 -13.10 -1.01 -1.80
C MET A 11 -11.70 -0.58 -2.25
N LEU A 12 -10.76 -1.53 -2.38
CA LEU A 12 -9.42 -1.24 -2.90
C LEU A 12 -9.48 -0.70 -4.34
N CYS A 13 -10.30 -1.29 -5.20
CA CYS A 13 -10.49 -0.80 -6.57
C CYS A 13 -11.07 0.63 -6.61
N GLU A 14 -11.96 0.98 -5.67
CA GLU A 14 -12.50 2.35 -5.55
C GLU A 14 -11.41 3.35 -5.15
N VAL A 15 -10.54 2.97 -4.20
CA VAL A 15 -9.40 3.80 -3.79
C VAL A 15 -8.41 3.99 -4.95
N GLU A 16 -8.09 2.93 -5.68
CA GLU A 16 -7.21 3.00 -6.85
C GLU A 16 -7.80 3.80 -8.02
N ALA A 17 -9.12 3.98 -8.09
CA ALA A 17 -9.71 4.85 -9.10
C ALA A 17 -9.35 6.33 -8.90
N GLU A 18 -9.07 6.75 -7.65
CA GLU A 18 -8.62 8.11 -7.32
C GLU A 18 -7.09 8.29 -7.50
N ASP A 19 -6.32 7.23 -7.26
CA ASP A 19 -4.85 7.20 -7.39
C ASP A 19 -4.40 5.87 -8.03
N PRO A 20 -4.41 5.78 -9.37
CA PRO A 20 -4.14 4.52 -10.07
C PRO A 20 -2.71 4.03 -9.85
N ILE A 21 -2.57 2.74 -9.58
CA ILE A 21 -1.28 2.07 -9.54
C ILE A 21 -0.85 1.76 -10.98
N ASP A 22 0.33 2.21 -11.37
CA ASP A 22 0.96 1.81 -12.63
C ASP A 22 1.62 0.44 -12.47
N TYR A 23 0.96 -0.59 -12.99
CA TYR A 23 1.49 -1.96 -13.00
C TYR A 23 2.53 -2.19 -14.10
N ALA A 24 2.79 -1.21 -14.98
CA ALA A 24 3.68 -1.33 -16.13
C ALA A 24 3.44 -2.62 -16.96
N ASP A 25 4.44 -3.10 -17.69
CA ASP A 25 4.39 -4.36 -18.45
C ASP A 25 4.68 -5.59 -17.57
N LEU A 26 4.22 -5.59 -16.32
CA LEU A 26 4.51 -6.68 -15.39
C LEU A 26 3.68 -7.94 -15.74
N PRO A 27 4.24 -9.15 -15.58
CA PRO A 27 3.65 -10.40 -16.09
C PRO A 27 2.55 -10.98 -15.17
N PHE A 28 1.73 -10.12 -14.55
CA PHE A 28 0.68 -10.55 -13.63
C PHE A 28 -0.62 -9.76 -13.83
N GLY A 29 -1.74 -10.44 -13.62
CA GLY A 29 -3.06 -9.82 -13.68
C GLY A 29 -3.32 -8.95 -12.45
N GLU A 30 -3.73 -7.70 -12.68
CA GLU A 30 -3.91 -6.71 -11.61
C GLU A 30 -4.97 -7.16 -10.60
N GLN A 31 -6.08 -7.74 -11.07
CA GLN A 31 -7.18 -8.16 -10.21
C GLN A 31 -6.81 -9.36 -9.34
N GLU A 32 -6.07 -10.32 -9.91
CA GLU A 32 -5.53 -11.45 -9.19
C GLU A 32 -4.54 -10.99 -8.12
N LEU A 33 -3.69 -10.01 -8.44
CA LEU A 33 -2.73 -9.45 -7.50
C LEU A 33 -3.42 -8.70 -6.36
N ARG A 34 -4.42 -7.85 -6.65
CA ARG A 34 -5.24 -7.18 -5.63
C ARG A 34 -5.87 -8.17 -4.68
N ARG A 35 -6.50 -9.23 -5.22
CA ARG A 35 -7.10 -10.31 -4.42
C ARG A 35 -6.07 -11.02 -3.56
N LEU A 36 -4.92 -11.38 -4.11
CA LEU A 36 -3.86 -12.07 -3.39
C LEU A 36 -3.33 -11.24 -2.21
N VAL A 37 -3.04 -9.96 -2.45
CA VAL A 37 -2.56 -9.04 -1.41
C VAL A 37 -3.62 -8.87 -0.32
N MET A 38 -4.88 -8.64 -0.70
CA MET A 38 -5.96 -8.45 0.27
C MET A 38 -6.23 -9.71 1.10
N SER A 39 -6.27 -10.89 0.48
CA SER A 39 -6.40 -12.16 1.22
C SER A 39 -5.28 -12.31 2.25
N SER A 40 -4.03 -12.06 1.87
CA SER A 40 -2.88 -12.19 2.77
C SER A 40 -2.95 -11.22 3.96
N LEU A 41 -3.39 -9.97 3.73
CA LEU A 41 -3.54 -8.99 4.80
C LEU A 41 -4.69 -9.32 5.74
N VAL A 42 -5.80 -9.87 5.23
CA VAL A 42 -6.92 -10.36 6.05
C VAL A 42 -6.49 -11.57 6.89
N GLU A 43 -5.80 -12.54 6.30
CA GLU A 43 -5.26 -13.69 7.04
C GLU A 43 -4.32 -13.24 8.17
N ARG A 44 -3.43 -12.28 7.88
CA ARG A 44 -2.56 -11.67 8.90
C ARG A 44 -3.36 -10.98 10.01
N HIS A 45 -4.46 -10.30 9.67
CA HIS A 45 -5.34 -9.65 10.67
C HIS A 45 -5.94 -10.69 11.61
N LEU A 46 -6.59 -11.72 11.04
CA LEU A 46 -7.25 -12.77 11.80
C LEU A 46 -6.26 -13.54 12.69
N ALA A 47 -5.01 -13.71 12.25
CA ALA A 47 -3.98 -14.36 13.04
C ALA A 47 -3.58 -13.58 14.30
N VAL A 48 -3.78 -12.26 14.33
CA VAL A 48 -3.37 -11.40 15.45
C VAL A 48 -4.54 -10.82 16.25
N GLU A 49 -5.76 -10.82 15.71
CA GLU A 49 -6.92 -10.12 16.30
C GLU A 49 -7.26 -10.58 17.72
N ASP A 50 -7.08 -11.87 18.03
CA ASP A 50 -7.36 -12.44 19.35
C ASP A 50 -6.20 -12.33 20.34
N SER A 51 -4.98 -12.06 19.86
CA SER A 51 -3.74 -12.10 20.67
C SER A 51 -3.15 -10.73 20.97
N MET A 52 -3.63 -9.67 20.32
CA MET A 52 -3.11 -8.32 20.44
C MET A 52 -4.21 -7.34 20.83
N SER A 53 -3.85 -6.28 21.55
CA SER A 53 -4.79 -5.19 21.79
C SER A 53 -5.08 -4.45 20.48
N VAL A 54 -6.24 -3.80 20.39
CA VAL A 54 -6.60 -2.95 19.23
C VAL A 54 -5.53 -1.89 18.97
N SER A 55 -4.96 -1.30 20.03
CA SER A 55 -3.88 -0.31 19.91
C SER A 55 -2.60 -0.91 19.30
N ASP A 56 -2.24 -2.13 19.68
CA ASP A 56 -1.05 -2.79 19.13
C ASP A 56 -1.25 -3.18 17.67
N ILE A 57 -2.47 -3.60 17.30
CA ILE A 57 -2.84 -3.88 15.91
C ILE A 57 -2.76 -2.60 15.07
N GLN A 58 -3.27 -1.47 15.58
CA GLN A 58 -3.15 -0.17 14.93
C GLN A 58 -1.69 0.25 14.75
N ALA A 59 -0.86 0.11 15.80
CA ALA A 59 0.56 0.40 15.72
C ALA A 59 1.28 -0.49 14.70
N MET A 60 0.94 -1.79 14.66
CA MET A 60 1.47 -2.74 13.69
C MET A 60 1.15 -2.31 12.26
N TYR A 61 -0.10 -1.92 11.96
CA TYR A 61 -0.47 -1.47 10.62
C TYR A 61 0.14 -0.11 10.26
N LEU A 62 0.25 0.81 11.21
CA LEU A 62 0.94 2.08 11.00
C LEU A 62 2.42 1.88 10.66
N LEU A 63 3.12 1.02 11.40
CA LEU A 63 4.51 0.68 11.15
C LEU A 63 4.69 -0.05 9.81
N SER A 64 3.76 -0.94 9.47
CA SER A 64 3.76 -1.64 8.18
C SER A 64 3.57 -0.65 7.02
N THR A 65 2.65 0.30 7.17
CA THR A 65 2.42 1.40 6.21
C THR A 65 3.67 2.26 6.05
N ALA A 66 4.29 2.67 7.16
CA ALA A 66 5.52 3.47 7.14
C ALA A 66 6.65 2.73 6.41
N LYS A 67 6.82 1.42 6.65
CA LYS A 67 7.79 0.60 5.95
C LYS A 67 7.52 0.54 4.44
N LEU A 68 6.28 0.30 4.03
CA LEU A 68 5.90 0.26 2.62
C LEU A 68 6.15 1.60 1.91
N VAL A 69 5.82 2.73 2.56
CA VAL A 69 6.09 4.07 2.03
C VAL A 69 7.59 4.30 1.88
N LEU A 70 8.41 3.88 2.86
CA LEU A 70 9.88 3.99 2.77
C LEU A 70 10.44 3.13 1.63
N GLU A 71 9.99 1.88 1.50
CA GLU A 71 10.42 0.96 0.44
C GLU A 71 10.07 1.52 -0.94
N ASN A 72 8.84 1.99 -1.13
CA ASN A 72 8.40 2.62 -2.38
C ASN A 72 9.18 3.90 -2.69
N THR A 73 9.43 4.75 -1.69
CA THR A 73 10.22 5.98 -1.86
C THR A 73 11.65 5.66 -2.32
N VAL A 74 12.28 4.67 -1.69
CA VAL A 74 13.63 4.23 -2.06
C VAL A 74 13.64 3.60 -3.47
N LEU A 75 12.64 2.81 -3.81
CA LEU A 75 12.51 2.21 -5.14
C LEU A 75 12.35 3.30 -6.22
N HIS A 76 11.44 4.26 -6.01
CA HIS A 76 11.25 5.38 -6.93
C HIS A 76 12.51 6.23 -7.08
N ALA A 77 13.18 6.56 -5.97
CA ALA A 77 14.45 7.28 -6.01
C ALA A 77 15.51 6.53 -6.84
N ARG A 78 15.61 5.20 -6.71
CA ARG A 78 16.52 4.38 -7.51
C ARG A 78 16.16 4.40 -9.00
N LEU A 79 14.87 4.32 -9.35
CA LEU A 79 14.42 4.41 -10.75
C LEU A 79 14.79 5.76 -11.38
N LEU A 80 14.55 6.86 -10.66
CA LEU A 80 14.93 8.21 -11.10
C LEU A 80 16.45 8.32 -11.33
N LEU A 81 17.26 7.80 -10.41
CA LEU A 81 18.72 7.79 -10.55
C LEU A 81 19.18 6.99 -11.78
N LEU A 82 18.58 5.82 -12.05
CA LEU A 82 18.87 5.01 -13.23
C LEU A 82 18.52 5.73 -14.54
N GLN A 83 17.52 6.62 -14.51
CA GLN A 83 17.12 7.47 -15.63
C GLN A 83 17.94 8.76 -15.74
N GLY A 84 18.92 8.98 -14.85
CA GLY A 84 19.72 10.21 -14.81
C GLY A 84 18.97 11.44 -14.29
N GLN A 85 17.84 11.24 -13.60
CA GLN A 85 17.03 12.32 -13.04
C GLN A 85 17.47 12.68 -11.62
N HIS A 86 17.18 13.92 -11.21
CA HIS A 86 17.42 14.39 -9.84
C HIS A 86 16.35 13.85 -8.89
N VAL A 87 16.76 13.42 -7.69
CA VAL A 87 15.84 12.91 -6.66
C VAL A 87 15.45 14.03 -5.71
N ASP A 88 14.15 14.34 -5.65
CA ASP A 88 13.55 15.16 -4.60
C ASP A 88 12.70 14.28 -3.67
N VAL A 89 13.21 14.00 -2.48
CA VAL A 89 12.54 13.14 -1.49
C VAL A 89 11.25 13.77 -0.97
N GLN A 90 11.16 15.10 -0.87
CA GLN A 90 9.94 15.76 -0.39
C GLN A 90 8.82 15.66 -1.43
N ALA A 91 9.16 15.80 -2.72
CA ALA A 91 8.23 15.58 -3.81
C ALA A 91 7.74 14.12 -3.84
N LEU A 92 8.64 13.14 -3.64
CA LEU A 92 8.28 11.72 -3.59
C LEU A 92 7.37 11.36 -2.42
N LEU A 93 7.50 12.03 -1.28
CA LEU A 93 6.68 11.78 -0.10
C LEU A 93 5.35 12.54 -0.11
N ALA A 94 5.22 13.60 -0.90
CA ALA A 94 4.04 14.46 -0.92
C ALA A 94 2.70 13.71 -1.05
N PRO A 95 2.54 12.68 -1.91
CA PRO A 95 1.29 11.91 -2.03
C PRO A 95 0.86 11.20 -0.75
N PHE A 96 1.82 10.78 0.07
CA PHE A 96 1.56 10.07 1.33
C PHE A 96 1.32 11.01 2.52
N THR A 97 1.43 12.32 2.31
CA THR A 97 1.20 13.32 3.35
C THR A 97 -0.15 14.03 3.17
N LEU A 98 -0.77 14.43 4.27
CA LEU A 98 -2.01 15.22 4.26
C LEU A 98 -1.89 16.56 3.51
N LYS A 99 -0.69 16.99 3.12
CA LYS A 99 -0.48 18.19 2.30
C LYS A 99 -0.79 17.98 0.82
N GLY A 100 -0.90 16.73 0.35
CA GLY A 100 -1.23 16.38 -1.04
C GLY A 100 -2.73 16.30 -1.36
N LYS A 101 -3.60 16.23 -0.34
CA LYS A 101 -5.07 16.20 -0.50
C LYS A 101 -5.66 17.59 -0.22
N LYS A 102 -5.64 18.48 -1.21
CA LYS A 102 -6.44 19.71 -1.25
C LYS A 102 -7.47 19.62 -2.35
#